data_AF-A0AAV5LXK2-F1
#
_entry.id   AF-A0AAV5LXK2-F1
#
_cell.length_a   1.000
_cell.length_b   1.000
_cell.length_c   1.000
_cell.angle_alpha   90.00
_cell.angle_beta   90.00
_cell.angle_gamma   90.00
#
_symmetry.space_group_name_H-M   'P 1'
#
loop_
_entity.id
_entity.type
_entity.pdbx_description
1 polymer ?
#
loop_
_entity_poly.entity_id
_entity_poly.type
_entity_poly.pdbx_seq_one_letter_code
_entity_poly.pdbx_strand_id
1 'polypeptide(L)'
;MLVCGDFNSVPGSAPHALLAMGKIEPMHPDLALDPLGILRPHSKLAHQLPLVSAYSSLARVGVGLRLEQQKRRMDPSTNEPIFTNCTRDFIGTLDYIFYTADSLAVESLLELLDEDSLRKDTALPSPEWSSDHIALLAEFRCMPRLRR
;
A
#
# COMPACT_ATOMS: atom_id res chain seq x y z
N MET A 1 -13.96 -7.99 -0.27
CA MET A 1 -12.78 -8.64 0.33
C MET A 1 -11.83 -7.55 0.82
N LEU A 2 -11.19 -7.79 1.95
CA LEU A 2 -10.08 -6.98 2.46
C LEU A 2 -8.83 -7.87 2.49
N VAL A 3 -7.70 -7.35 2.04
CA VAL A 3 -6.39 -7.99 2.15
C VAL A 3 -5.47 -6.99 2.82
N CYS A 4 -5.07 -7.28 4.05
CA CYS A 4 -4.28 -6.38 4.88
C CYS A 4 -3.07 -7.12 5.42
N GLY A 5 -1.95 -6.42 5.55
CA GLY A 5 -0.77 -6.96 6.21
C GLY A 5 0.50 -6.24 5.81
N ASP A 6 1.59 -6.71 6.40
CA ASP A 6 2.95 -6.45 5.95
C ASP A 6 3.28 -7.43 4.81
N PHE A 7 3.50 -6.90 3.62
CA PHE A 7 3.83 -7.67 2.42
C PHE A 7 5.33 -7.78 2.20
N ASN A 8 6.15 -7.08 2.99
CA ASN A 8 7.59 -6.93 2.77
C ASN A 8 7.94 -6.64 1.30
N SER A 9 7.09 -5.86 0.64
CA SER A 9 7.10 -5.62 -0.80
C SER A 9 6.88 -4.14 -1.06
N VAL A 10 7.88 -3.47 -1.64
CA VAL A 10 7.79 -2.05 -1.97
C VAL A 10 6.82 -1.78 -3.12
N PRO A 11 6.25 -0.57 -3.23
CA PRO A 11 5.42 -0.21 -4.37
C PRO A 11 6.18 -0.42 -5.69
N GLY A 12 5.51 -1.02 -6.66
CA GLY A 12 6.10 -1.37 -7.96
C GLY A 12 6.84 -2.71 -8.02
N SER A 13 7.05 -3.40 -6.90
CA SER A 13 7.51 -4.80 -6.90
C SER A 13 6.49 -5.75 -7.54
N ALA A 14 6.92 -6.96 -7.91
CA ALA A 14 6.04 -7.95 -8.52
C ALA A 14 4.84 -8.36 -7.64
N PRO A 15 4.98 -8.62 -6.31
CA PRO A 15 3.84 -8.90 -5.45
C PRO A 15 2.87 -7.72 -5.33
N HIS A 16 3.39 -6.50 -5.22
CA HIS A 16 2.57 -5.28 -5.21
C HIS A 16 1.81 -5.12 -6.52
N ALA A 17 2.50 -5.22 -7.67
CA ALA A 17 1.89 -5.10 -8.99
C ALA A 17 0.82 -6.17 -9.24
N LEU A 18 1.04 -7.40 -8.77
CA LEU A 18 0.05 -8.47 -8.86
C LEU A 18 -1.28 -8.05 -8.19
N LEU A 19 -1.23 -7.50 -6.98
CA LEU A 19 -2.43 -7.08 -6.23
C LEU A 19 -3.03 -5.78 -6.78
N ALA A 20 -2.20 -4.78 -7.08
CA ALA A 20 -2.64 -3.45 -7.50
C ALA A 20 -3.11 -3.41 -8.95
N MET A 21 -2.52 -4.22 -9.84
CA MET A 21 -2.82 -4.25 -11.27
C MET A 21 -3.55 -5.52 -11.72
N GLY A 22 -3.64 -6.53 -10.85
CA GLY A 22 -4.25 -7.84 -11.16
C GLY A 22 -3.39 -8.75 -12.02
N LYS A 23 -2.17 -8.36 -12.36
CA LYS A 23 -1.22 -9.15 -13.15
C LYS A 23 0.20 -8.62 -12.97
N ILE A 24 1.17 -9.46 -13.30
CA ILE A 24 2.58 -9.06 -13.36
C ILE A 24 2.99 -8.97 -14.83
N GLU A 25 3.72 -7.91 -15.20
CA GLU A 25 4.24 -7.80 -16.56
C GLU A 25 5.28 -8.90 -16.83
N PRO A 26 5.22 -9.63 -17.97
CA PRO A 26 6.06 -10.80 -18.19
C PRO A 26 7.58 -10.56 -18.14
N MET A 27 8.00 -9.30 -18.36
CA MET A 27 9.40 -8.85 -18.36
C MET A 27 9.80 -8.18 -17.03
N HIS A 28 9.00 -8.32 -15.97
CA HIS A 28 9.31 -7.72 -14.68
C HIS A 28 10.61 -8.31 -14.08
N PRO A 29 11.54 -7.49 -13.57
CA PRO A 29 12.85 -7.94 -13.10
C PRO A 29 12.76 -9.00 -12.00
N ASP A 30 11.81 -8.88 -11.06
CA ASP A 30 11.61 -9.86 -9.99
C ASP A 30 11.28 -11.27 -10.52
N LEU A 31 10.70 -11.41 -11.71
CA LEU A 31 10.42 -12.71 -12.31
C LEU A 31 11.68 -13.41 -12.84
N ALA A 32 12.79 -12.69 -13.01
CA ALA A 32 14.08 -13.28 -13.36
C ALA A 32 14.70 -14.04 -12.16
N LEU A 33 14.30 -13.71 -10.93
CA LEU A 33 14.80 -14.31 -9.69
C LEU A 33 13.96 -15.55 -9.31
N ASP A 34 13.97 -16.57 -10.17
CA ASP A 34 13.22 -17.81 -9.95
C ASP A 34 14.13 -19.05 -10.09
N PRO A 35 15.04 -19.29 -9.11
CA PRO A 35 16.01 -20.39 -9.19
C PRO A 35 15.35 -21.78 -9.18
N LEU A 36 14.11 -21.87 -8.68
CA LEU A 36 13.35 -23.13 -8.56
C LEU A 36 12.29 -23.30 -9.66
N GLY A 37 12.09 -22.30 -10.53
CA GLY A 37 11.08 -22.34 -11.59
C GLY A 37 9.63 -22.32 -11.07
N ILE A 38 9.41 -21.86 -9.84
CA ILE A 38 8.09 -21.90 -9.16
C ILE A 38 7.13 -20.82 -9.66
N LEU A 39 7.64 -19.76 -10.28
CA LEU A 39 6.83 -18.63 -10.77
C LEU A 39 6.27 -18.89 -12.18
N ARG A 40 6.65 -20.00 -12.82
CA ARG A 40 6.26 -20.32 -14.19
C ARG A 40 4.97 -21.16 -14.27
N PRO A 41 4.16 -20.96 -15.33
CA PRO A 41 4.27 -19.91 -16.33
C PRO A 41 3.82 -18.55 -15.76
N HIS A 42 4.52 -17.47 -16.10
CA HIS A 42 4.19 -16.11 -15.62
C HIS A 42 2.75 -15.68 -15.95
N SER A 43 2.15 -16.29 -16.98
CA SER A 43 0.74 -16.08 -17.35
C SER A 43 -0.26 -16.49 -16.27
N LYS A 44 0.14 -17.29 -15.28
CA LYS A 44 -0.70 -17.66 -14.13
C LYS A 44 -0.61 -16.66 -12.97
N LEU A 45 0.31 -15.71 -13.02
CA LEU A 45 0.45 -14.65 -12.02
C LEU A 45 -0.50 -13.49 -12.35
N ALA A 46 -1.81 -13.79 -12.26
CA ALA A 46 -2.87 -12.83 -12.53
C ALA A 46 -4.17 -13.18 -11.78
N HIS A 47 -5.01 -12.18 -11.54
CA HIS A 47 -6.33 -12.30 -10.95
C HIS A 47 -7.31 -11.25 -11.52
N GLN A 48 -8.62 -11.48 -11.33
CA GLN A 48 -9.68 -10.56 -11.77
C GLN A 48 -10.36 -9.81 -10.61
N LEU A 49 -9.80 -9.90 -9.40
CA LEU A 49 -10.33 -9.21 -8.24
C LEU A 49 -10.16 -7.69 -8.43
N PRO A 50 -11.22 -6.87 -8.23
CA PRO A 50 -11.17 -5.43 -8.40
C PRO A 50 -10.52 -4.75 -7.19
N LEU A 51 -9.28 -5.11 -6.90
CA LEU A 51 -8.54 -4.63 -5.74
C LEU A 51 -7.98 -3.22 -5.98
N VAL A 52 -8.06 -2.40 -4.94
CA VAL A 52 -7.49 -1.05 -4.88
C VAL A 52 -6.82 -0.87 -3.52
N SER A 53 -5.63 -0.27 -3.48
CA SER A 53 -4.98 0.14 -2.22
C SER A 53 -5.76 1.30 -1.61
N ALA A 54 -6.15 1.17 -0.34
CA ALA A 54 -6.95 2.17 0.37
C ALA A 54 -6.24 3.54 0.41
N TYR A 55 -4.95 3.56 0.75
CA TYR A 55 -4.19 4.81 0.87
C TYR A 55 -3.89 5.47 -0.48
N SER A 56 -3.90 4.70 -1.58
CA SER A 56 -3.80 5.27 -2.92
C SER A 56 -4.96 6.21 -3.31
N SER A 57 -6.08 6.14 -2.58
CA SER A 57 -7.19 7.06 -2.77
C SER A 57 -6.90 8.50 -2.30
N LEU A 58 -5.95 8.70 -1.35
CA LEU A 58 -5.58 10.04 -0.86
C LEU A 58 -4.96 10.92 -1.96
N ALA A 59 -4.28 10.30 -2.93
CA ALA A 59 -3.76 11.01 -4.08
C ALA A 59 -4.87 11.51 -5.03
N ARG A 60 -6.06 10.90 -4.98
CA ARG A 60 -7.14 11.08 -5.97
C ARG A 60 -8.30 11.97 -5.49
N VAL A 61 -8.49 12.13 -4.19
CA VAL A 61 -9.65 12.85 -3.62
C VAL A 61 -9.24 14.27 -3.19
N GLY A 62 -9.97 15.28 -3.68
CA GLY A 62 -10.32 16.53 -2.97
C GLY A 62 -9.27 17.65 -2.77
N VAL A 63 -9.79 18.88 -2.61
CA VAL A 63 -9.06 20.12 -2.29
C VAL A 63 -9.44 20.53 -0.86
N GLY A 64 -8.48 20.53 0.05
CA GLY A 64 -8.65 20.96 1.44
C GLY A 64 -7.30 20.95 2.17
N LEU A 65 -7.05 21.93 3.04
CA LEU A 65 -5.71 22.17 3.63
C LEU A 65 -5.11 20.93 4.32
N ARG A 66 -5.92 20.14 5.05
CA ARG A 66 -5.47 18.90 5.70
C ARG A 66 -5.12 17.80 4.68
N LEU A 67 -5.81 17.77 3.54
CA LEU A 67 -5.58 16.79 2.49
C LEU A 67 -4.33 17.12 1.67
N GLU A 68 -4.05 18.40 1.45
CA GLU A 68 -2.78 18.86 0.86
C GLU A 68 -1.57 18.50 1.73
N GLN A 69 -1.72 18.49 3.06
CA GLN A 69 -0.67 17.99 3.95
C GLN A 69 -0.48 16.48 3.80
N GLN A 70 -1.56 15.70 3.70
CA GLN A 70 -1.46 14.24 3.48
C GLN A 70 -0.85 13.90 2.12
N LYS A 71 -1.14 14.67 1.06
CA LYS A 71 -0.52 14.47 -0.26
C LYS A 71 1.01 14.57 -0.23
N ARG A 72 1.59 15.36 0.68
CA ARG A 72 3.05 15.44 0.86
C ARG A 72 3.66 14.17 1.48
N ARG A 73 2.82 13.33 2.09
CA ARG A 73 3.20 12.04 2.71
C ARG A 73 3.00 10.86 1.75
N MET A 74 2.67 11.14 0.48
CA MET A 74 2.46 10.16 -0.59
C MET A 74 3.57 10.29 -1.63
N ASP A 75 4.00 9.16 -2.19
CA ASP A 75 4.87 9.13 -3.36
C ASP A 75 4.05 9.43 -4.63
N PRO A 76 4.37 10.49 -5.40
CA PRO A 76 3.60 10.87 -6.58
C PRO A 76 3.71 9.87 -7.74
N SER A 77 4.73 9.02 -7.77
CA SER A 77 4.95 8.03 -8.82
C SER A 77 4.12 6.77 -8.60
N THR A 78 3.95 6.35 -7.34
CA THR A 78 3.26 5.10 -6.99
C THR A 78 1.86 5.34 -6.42
N ASN A 79 1.59 6.56 -5.95
CA ASN A 79 0.42 6.93 -5.15
C ASN A 79 0.29 6.14 -3.85
N GLU A 80 1.35 5.53 -3.34
CA GLU A 80 1.36 4.89 -2.02
C GLU A 80 2.00 5.85 -0.98
N PRO A 81 1.83 5.59 0.33
CA PRO A 81 2.56 6.35 1.36
C PRO A 81 4.06 6.35 1.08
N ILE A 82 4.78 7.38 1.53
CA ILE A 82 6.25 7.41 1.45
C ILE A 82 6.86 6.26 2.27
N PHE A 83 6.29 6.00 3.45
CA PHE A 83 6.71 4.89 4.29
C PHE A 83 5.56 4.32 5.12
N THR A 84 5.70 3.03 5.43
CA THR A 84 4.94 2.36 6.49
C THR A 84 5.85 1.63 7.48
N ASN A 85 7.10 1.36 7.09
CA ASN A 85 8.20 0.96 7.97
C ASN A 85 9.29 2.05 8.00
N CYS A 86 9.84 2.35 9.18
CA CYS A 86 10.89 3.36 9.37
C CYS A 86 11.94 2.90 10.39
N THR A 87 12.92 2.14 9.94
CA THR A 87 14.08 1.74 10.74
C THR A 87 15.27 2.66 10.50
N ARG A 88 16.44 2.32 11.06
CA ARG A 88 17.69 3.04 10.79
C ARG A 88 18.13 2.86 9.33
N ASP A 89 18.00 1.64 8.81
CA ASP A 89 18.62 1.20 7.56
C ASP A 89 17.61 1.13 6.40
N PHE A 90 16.32 1.17 6.69
CA PHE A 90 15.25 1.12 5.70
C PHE A 90 14.10 2.05 6.06
N ILE A 91 13.64 2.80 5.06
CA ILE A 91 12.42 3.60 5.11
C ILE A 91 11.66 3.32 3.81
N GLY A 92 10.41 2.89 3.93
CA GLY A 92 9.59 2.60 2.77
C GLY A 92 8.26 1.95 3.12
N THR A 93 7.42 1.83 2.10
CA THR A 93 6.09 1.23 2.25
C THR A 93 6.13 -0.27 2.04
N LEU A 94 5.70 -1.01 3.04
CA LEU A 94 5.62 -2.48 3.06
C LEU A 94 4.22 -2.98 3.45
N ASP A 95 3.50 -2.20 4.25
CA ASP A 95 2.13 -2.45 4.67
C ASP A 95 1.09 -1.88 3.72
N TYR A 96 0.03 -2.65 3.46
CA TYR A 96 -1.08 -2.24 2.59
C TYR A 96 -2.44 -2.69 3.14
N ILE A 97 -3.48 -1.95 2.75
CA ILE A 97 -4.88 -2.34 2.90
C ILE A 97 -5.50 -2.34 1.50
N PHE A 98 -5.60 -3.52 0.87
CA PHE A 98 -6.32 -3.68 -0.39
C PHE A 98 -7.78 -4.03 -0.13
N TYR A 99 -8.69 -3.42 -0.89
CA TYR A 99 -10.13 -3.67 -0.80
C TYR A 99 -10.75 -3.86 -2.18
N THR A 100 -11.88 -4.58 -2.24
CA THR A 100 -12.63 -4.75 -3.49
C THR A 100 -13.55 -3.55 -3.73
N ALA A 101 -13.21 -2.73 -4.73
CA ALA A 101 -13.87 -1.46 -5.01
C ALA A 101 -15.30 -1.57 -5.57
N ASP A 102 -15.75 -2.78 -5.92
CA ASP A 102 -17.12 -3.07 -6.37
C ASP A 102 -18.11 -3.26 -5.20
N SER A 103 -17.61 -3.45 -3.97
CA SER A 103 -18.44 -3.76 -2.80
C SER A 103 -18.11 -2.92 -1.57
N LEU A 104 -17.02 -2.16 -1.58
CA LEU A 104 -16.56 -1.34 -0.47
C LEU A 104 -16.14 0.03 -1.01
N ALA A 105 -16.43 1.09 -0.25
CA ALA A 105 -15.95 2.45 -0.49
C ALA A 105 -15.21 2.94 0.75
N VAL A 106 -14.06 3.61 0.56
CA VAL A 106 -13.30 4.23 1.64
C VAL A 106 -14.05 5.48 2.13
N GLU A 107 -14.35 5.53 3.42
CA GLU A 107 -14.98 6.68 4.08
C GLU A 107 -13.96 7.60 4.71
N SER A 108 -13.02 7.02 5.45
CA SER A 108 -11.98 7.75 6.17
C SER A 108 -10.71 6.90 6.27
N LEU A 109 -9.57 7.59 6.42
CA LEU A 109 -8.25 6.99 6.58
C LEU A 109 -7.56 7.66 7.77
N LEU A 110 -6.80 6.88 8.54
CA LEU A 110 -5.92 7.44 9.56
C LEU A 110 -4.82 8.27 8.88
N GLU A 111 -4.60 9.48 9.39
CA GLU A 111 -3.58 10.40 8.90
C GLU A 111 -2.19 9.73 8.94
N LEU A 112 -1.45 9.82 7.82
CA LEU A 112 -0.08 9.31 7.74
C LEU A 112 0.82 10.14 8.65
N LEU A 113 1.92 9.57 9.12
CA LEU A 113 2.89 10.31 9.94
C LEU A 113 3.93 11.00 9.07
N ASP A 114 4.54 12.03 9.63
CA ASP A 114 5.64 12.76 9.02
C ASP A 114 6.98 12.18 9.49
N GLU A 115 7.91 11.97 8.57
CA GLU A 115 9.19 11.31 8.87
C GLU A 115 10.03 12.13 9.87
N ASP A 116 10.13 13.45 9.67
CA ASP A 116 10.90 14.35 10.54
C ASP A 116 10.35 14.34 11.97
N SER A 117 9.03 14.21 12.09
CA SER A 117 8.34 14.11 13.38
C SER A 117 8.62 12.79 14.11
N LEU A 118 8.79 11.68 13.38
CA LEU A 118 9.08 10.36 13.93
C LEU A 118 10.56 10.19 14.31
N ARG A 119 11.47 10.75 13.52
CA ARG A 119 12.92 10.53 13.67
C ARG A 119 13.64 11.56 14.52
N LYS A 120 12.91 12.43 15.21
CA LYS A 120 13.45 13.58 15.94
C LYS A 120 14.61 13.23 16.88
N ASP A 121 14.57 12.04 17.50
CA ASP A 121 15.57 11.59 18.46
C ASP A 121 16.14 10.18 18.18
N THR A 122 15.41 9.27 17.52
CA THR A 122 15.88 7.91 17.14
C THR A 122 15.17 7.39 15.89
N ALA A 123 15.65 6.28 15.28
CA ALA A 123 14.82 5.48 14.38
C ALA A 123 13.73 4.73 15.16
N LEU A 124 12.73 4.15 14.49
CA LEU A 124 11.75 3.31 15.17
C LEU A 124 12.28 1.87 15.39
N PRO A 125 11.81 1.16 16.43
CA PRO A 125 10.95 1.65 17.52
C PRO A 125 11.67 2.68 18.42
N SER A 126 10.90 3.50 19.14
CA SER A 126 11.38 4.52 20.08
C SER A 126 10.65 4.43 21.43
N PRO A 127 11.05 5.19 22.48
CA PRO A 127 10.30 5.25 23.73
C PRO A 127 8.81 5.64 23.56
N GLU A 128 8.49 6.44 22.54
CA GLU A 128 7.12 6.87 22.19
C GLU A 128 6.41 5.88 21.25
N TRP A 129 7.16 5.07 20.51
CA TRP A 129 6.67 4.22 19.42
C TRP A 129 7.13 2.77 19.58
N SER A 130 6.20 1.87 19.89
CA SER A 130 6.50 0.46 20.20
C SER A 130 6.80 -0.44 18.99
N SER A 131 6.69 0.08 17.77
CA SER A 131 6.94 -0.66 16.51
C SER A 131 7.76 0.18 15.55
N ASP A 132 8.51 -0.49 14.68
CA ASP A 132 9.16 0.07 13.51
C ASP A 132 8.20 0.31 12.31
N HIS A 133 6.98 -0.21 12.39
CA HIS A 133 5.91 0.07 11.46
C HIS A 133 4.91 1.10 12.04
N ILE A 134 4.31 1.90 11.16
CA ILE A 134 3.18 2.77 11.49
C ILE A 134 1.87 2.05 11.18
N ALA A 135 0.87 2.24 12.04
CA ALA A 135 -0.44 1.64 11.82
C ALA A 135 -1.15 2.26 10.61
N LEU A 136 -1.72 1.41 9.76
CA LEU A 136 -2.72 1.81 8.77
C LEU A 136 -4.11 1.53 9.31
N LEU A 137 -5.05 2.45 9.10
CA LEU A 137 -6.45 2.27 9.48
C LEU A 137 -7.35 2.93 8.44
N ALA A 138 -8.39 2.19 8.07
CA ALA A 138 -9.37 2.61 7.07
C ALA A 138 -10.78 2.27 7.54
N GLU A 139 -11.69 3.22 7.38
CA GLU A 139 -13.12 3.02 7.54
C GLU A 139 -13.75 2.77 6.17
N PHE A 140 -14.58 1.72 6.07
CA PHE A 140 -15.23 1.36 4.83
C PHE A 140 -16.76 1.35 4.97
N ARG A 141 -17.43 1.86 3.94
CA ARG A 141 -18.87 1.63 3.72
C ARG A 141 -19.07 0.42 2.82
N CYS A 142 -19.93 -0.51 3.24
CA CYS A 142 -20.39 -1.59 2.37
C CYS A 142 -21.35 -1.05 1.30
N MET A 143 -21.01 -1.28 0.03
CA MET A 143 -21.81 -0.85 -1.10
C MET A 143 -22.75 -1.99 -1.54
N PRO A 144 -24.03 -1.71 -1.81
CA PRO A 144 -24.93 -2.70 -2.36
C PRO A 144 -24.40 -3.19 -3.72
N ARG A 145 -24.21 -4.50 -3.88
CA ARG A 145 -23.88 -5.06 -5.18
C ARG A 145 -25.10 -4.90 -6.10
N LEU A 146 -24.95 -4.13 -7.18
CA LEU A 146 -25.88 -4.23 -8.30
C LEU A 146 -25.82 -5.68 -8.78
N ARG A 147 -26.91 -6.43 -8.56
CA ARG A 147 -27.09 -7.76 -9.16
C ARG A 147 -27.01 -7.55 -10.67
N ARG A 148 -25.90 -7.99 -11.26
CA ARG A 148 -25.76 -8.14 -12.71
C ARG A 148 -26.47 -9.42 -13.14
#